data_AF-A0A1Q9DK23-F1
#
_entry.id   AF-A0A1Q9DK23-F1
#
_cell.length_a   1.000
_cell.length_b   1.000
_cell.length_c   1.000
_cell.angle_alpha   90.00
_cell.angle_beta   90.00
_cell.angle_gamma   90.00
#
_symmetry.space_group_name_H-M   'P 1'
#
loop_
_entity.id
_entity.type
_entity.pdbx_description
1 polymer ?
#
loop_
_entity_poly.entity_id
_entity_poly.type
_entity_poly.pdbx_seq_one_letter_code
_entity_poly.pdbx_strand_id
1 'polypeptide(L)'
;MRLRHAIWQKLQPSPASPKTLDMVALAEQLGQLPQLQRKPWVILNDCRADFESAMGLSTDALLMTLASWLEDACVGLAHVSGNVYLGLRLDLGARSLAPEQVLLGNLFSHGEIGLDAIASPKLPDDQACSLLAEVATYPSLRWLCSSAQRSEAVAPSLPVTLQPEKPRQVGDIVKPVRRRLLNTYPALRDMIGDPSRKHGNCLQHASFIHYDLRGDTLEEYQASAARIAAKRAYAPVSRPTAGCALKTEAGLFSGSEVATQTGQGGLTPLECALISLGANGLDCMSILSAVWCQPSDEQSILEMREYDRSLLTALSPNAPFDTVLPQ
;
A
#
# COMPACT_ATOMS: atom_id res chain seq x y z
N MET A 1 -21.30 -6.21 -0.27
CA MET A 1 -21.74 -4.85 -0.66
C MET A 1 -21.31 -3.76 0.33
N ARG A 2 -20.69 -4.09 1.48
CA ARG A 2 -20.38 -3.10 2.54
C ARG A 2 -19.02 -2.41 2.40
N LEU A 3 -18.04 -2.97 1.70
CA LEU A 3 -16.70 -2.36 1.55
C LEU A 3 -16.62 -1.22 0.52
N ARG A 4 -17.26 -1.35 -0.67
CA ARG A 4 -17.50 -0.20 -1.58
C ARG A 4 -18.22 0.92 -0.85
N HIS A 5 -19.20 0.54 -0.05
CA HIS A 5 -20.02 1.47 0.70
C HIS A 5 -19.28 2.06 1.91
N ALA A 6 -18.33 1.37 2.55
CA ALA A 6 -17.65 1.88 3.75
C ALA A 6 -16.61 2.96 3.43
N ILE A 7 -15.83 2.77 2.35
CA ILE A 7 -14.95 3.84 1.87
C ILE A 7 -15.84 4.97 1.38
N TRP A 8 -16.79 4.71 0.48
CA TRP A 8 -17.68 5.73 -0.07
C TRP A 8 -18.54 6.45 0.98
N GLN A 9 -19.04 5.77 2.02
CA GLN A 9 -19.76 6.38 3.14
C GLN A 9 -18.83 7.19 4.04
N LYS A 10 -17.56 6.77 4.18
CA LYS A 10 -16.52 7.62 4.79
C LYS A 10 -16.09 8.77 3.87
N LEU A 11 -16.27 8.65 2.55
CA LEU A 11 -16.05 9.73 1.59
C LEU A 11 -17.24 10.71 1.53
N GLN A 12 -18.41 10.35 2.09
CA GLN A 12 -19.52 11.29 2.21
C GLN A 12 -19.26 12.25 3.39
N PRO A 13 -19.43 13.57 3.20
CA PRO A 13 -19.16 14.53 4.26
C PRO A 13 -20.00 14.23 5.50
N SER A 14 -19.34 14.03 6.64
CA SER A 14 -20.01 14.01 7.93
C SER A 14 -20.71 15.37 8.13
N PRO A 15 -22.02 15.41 8.43
CA PRO A 15 -22.80 16.65 8.48
C PRO A 15 -22.39 17.62 9.60
N ALA A 16 -21.38 17.29 10.42
CA ALA A 16 -21.06 17.99 11.66
C ALA A 16 -19.77 18.85 11.64
N SER A 17 -18.97 18.86 10.56
CA SER A 17 -17.75 19.70 10.49
C SER A 17 -17.82 20.75 9.37
N PRO A 18 -18.07 22.03 9.69
CA PRO A 18 -18.11 23.09 8.70
C PRO A 18 -16.69 23.35 8.19
N LYS A 19 -16.47 23.12 6.88
CA LYS A 19 -15.22 23.23 6.09
C LYS A 19 -14.44 21.94 5.83
N THR A 20 -15.06 20.77 5.88
CA THR A 20 -14.42 19.58 5.28
C THR A 20 -14.57 19.68 3.77
N LEU A 21 -13.44 19.73 3.07
CA LEU A 21 -13.40 19.69 1.61
C LEU A 21 -14.05 18.39 1.12
N ASP A 22 -15.04 18.51 0.24
CA ASP A 22 -15.69 17.36 -0.39
C ASP A 22 -14.85 16.89 -1.58
N MET A 23 -13.93 15.97 -1.33
CA MET A 23 -13.07 15.39 -2.37
C MET A 23 -13.86 14.66 -3.46
N VAL A 24 -15.05 14.14 -3.13
CA VAL A 24 -15.91 13.44 -4.09
C VAL A 24 -16.55 14.44 -5.05
N ALA A 25 -17.14 15.51 -4.52
CA ALA A 25 -17.70 16.58 -5.35
C ALA A 25 -16.62 17.21 -6.24
N LEU A 26 -15.41 17.40 -5.70
CA LEU A 26 -14.28 17.88 -6.49
C LEU A 26 -13.87 16.89 -7.59
N ALA A 27 -13.80 15.59 -7.29
CA ALA A 27 -13.52 14.57 -8.30
C ALA A 27 -14.56 14.53 -9.42
N GLU A 28 -15.84 14.73 -9.08
CA GLU A 28 -16.94 14.82 -10.05
C GLU A 28 -16.80 16.07 -10.92
N GLN A 29 -16.53 17.23 -10.31
CA GLN A 29 -16.29 18.49 -11.02
C GLN A 29 -15.12 18.38 -12.01
N LEU A 30 -14.06 17.65 -11.63
CA LEU A 30 -12.88 17.42 -12.46
C LEU A 30 -13.08 16.29 -13.49
N GLY A 31 -14.21 15.59 -13.49
CA GLY A 31 -14.46 14.44 -14.37
C GLY A 31 -13.63 13.19 -14.05
N GLN A 32 -13.00 13.15 -12.87
CA GLN A 32 -12.12 12.08 -12.42
C GLN A 32 -12.85 10.97 -11.65
N LEU A 33 -14.12 11.21 -11.27
CA LEU A 33 -14.92 10.27 -10.49
C LEU A 33 -14.98 8.83 -11.09
N PRO A 34 -15.18 8.61 -12.40
CA PRO A 34 -15.22 7.26 -12.96
C PRO A 34 -13.93 6.46 -12.75
N GLN A 35 -12.77 7.14 -12.72
CA GLN A 35 -11.48 6.49 -12.50
C GLN A 35 -11.34 6.05 -11.03
N LEU A 36 -11.67 6.95 -10.10
CA LEU A 36 -11.65 6.66 -8.66
C LEU A 36 -12.66 5.57 -8.28
N GLN A 37 -13.80 5.48 -8.96
CA GLN A 37 -14.76 4.39 -8.74
C GLN A 37 -14.22 3.02 -9.16
N ARG A 38 -13.35 2.97 -10.17
CA ARG A 38 -12.71 1.72 -10.62
C ARG A 38 -11.58 1.28 -9.69
N LYS A 39 -10.78 2.23 -9.21
CA LYS A 39 -9.63 1.99 -8.32
C LYS A 39 -9.67 2.95 -7.12
N PRO A 40 -10.55 2.70 -6.14
CA PRO A 40 -10.79 3.64 -5.04
C PRO A 40 -9.58 3.92 -4.17
N TRP A 41 -8.53 3.09 -4.20
CA TRP A 41 -7.32 3.25 -3.38
C TRP A 41 -6.11 3.78 -4.16
N VAL A 42 -6.30 4.24 -5.39
CA VAL A 42 -5.23 4.79 -6.23
C VAL A 42 -5.72 6.07 -6.92
N ILE A 43 -4.98 7.16 -6.73
CA ILE A 43 -5.15 8.40 -7.50
C ILE A 43 -4.00 8.45 -8.49
N LEU A 44 -4.32 8.37 -9.78
CA LEU A 44 -3.33 8.43 -10.85
C LEU A 44 -2.63 9.79 -10.88
N ASN A 45 -1.41 9.83 -11.40
CA ASN A 45 -0.58 11.04 -11.41
C ASN A 45 -1.24 12.25 -12.10
N ASP A 46 -1.96 12.04 -13.19
CA ASP A 46 -2.75 13.07 -13.89
C ASP A 46 -3.92 13.56 -13.02
N CYS A 47 -4.68 12.64 -12.43
CA CYS A 47 -5.76 12.96 -11.51
C CYS A 47 -5.25 13.72 -10.26
N ARG A 48 -4.09 13.34 -9.73
CA ARG A 48 -3.38 14.05 -8.65
C ARG A 48 -3.05 15.48 -9.07
N ALA A 49 -2.47 15.68 -10.25
CA ALA A 49 -2.12 17.00 -10.75
C ALA A 49 -3.35 17.91 -10.93
N ASP A 50 -4.48 17.35 -11.35
CA ASP A 50 -5.75 18.07 -11.42
C ASP A 50 -6.23 18.53 -10.03
N PHE A 51 -6.14 17.66 -9.01
CA PHE A 51 -6.44 18.05 -7.63
C PHE A 51 -5.50 19.14 -7.11
N GLU A 52 -4.19 19.00 -7.33
CA GLU A 52 -3.18 20.01 -6.94
C GLU A 52 -3.53 21.38 -7.55
N SER A 53 -3.83 21.41 -8.85
CA SER A 53 -4.18 22.63 -9.59
C SER A 53 -5.50 23.23 -9.11
N ALA A 54 -6.55 22.41 -8.96
CA ALA A 54 -7.88 22.88 -8.58
C ALA A 54 -7.91 23.45 -7.17
N MET A 55 -7.06 22.93 -6.27
CA MET A 55 -7.00 23.35 -4.88
C MET A 55 -5.90 24.36 -4.58
N GLY A 56 -4.99 24.62 -5.53
CA GLY A 56 -3.81 25.44 -5.31
C GLY A 56 -2.87 24.87 -4.24
N LEU A 57 -2.78 23.54 -4.15
CA LEU A 57 -1.94 22.84 -3.17
C LEU A 57 -0.65 22.32 -3.80
N SER A 58 0.42 22.28 -3.00
CA SER A 58 1.58 21.45 -3.33
C SER A 58 1.26 19.96 -3.13
N THR A 59 2.05 19.07 -3.72
CA THR A 59 1.91 17.62 -3.52
C THR A 59 1.87 17.23 -2.05
N ASP A 60 2.82 17.70 -1.24
CA ASP A 60 2.85 17.39 0.20
C ASP A 60 1.58 17.87 0.94
N ALA A 61 1.10 19.07 0.59
CA ALA A 61 -0.13 19.60 1.17
C ALA A 61 -1.35 18.76 0.75
N LEU A 62 -1.42 18.33 -0.50
CA LEU A 62 -2.47 17.43 -0.98
C LEU A 62 -2.44 16.08 -0.24
N LEU A 63 -1.27 15.45 -0.08
CA LEU A 63 -1.14 14.19 0.66
C LEU A 63 -1.63 14.34 2.11
N MET A 64 -1.27 15.44 2.78
CA MET A 64 -1.73 15.74 4.14
C MET A 64 -3.24 16.00 4.20
N THR A 65 -3.80 16.71 3.22
CA THR A 65 -5.25 16.92 3.12
C THR A 65 -5.99 15.59 2.93
N LEU A 66 -5.50 14.71 2.06
CA LEU A 66 -6.06 13.37 1.84
C LEU A 66 -6.00 12.51 3.10
N ALA A 67 -4.84 12.48 3.78
CA ALA A 67 -4.66 11.70 5.01
C ALA A 67 -5.57 12.22 6.14
N SER A 68 -5.74 13.54 6.23
CA SER A 68 -6.67 14.14 7.19
C SER A 68 -8.14 13.87 6.85
N TRP A 69 -8.49 13.82 5.56
CA TRP A 69 -9.85 13.59 5.10
C TRP A 69 -10.30 12.14 5.31
N LEU A 70 -9.41 11.17 5.12
CA LEU A 70 -9.76 9.74 5.21
C LEU A 70 -9.87 9.20 6.64
N GLU A 71 -9.36 9.93 7.64
CA GLU A 71 -9.32 9.57 9.06
C GLU A 71 -8.65 8.21 9.36
N ASP A 72 -7.55 8.21 10.12
CA ASP A 72 -6.79 6.99 10.47
C ASP A 72 -6.30 6.21 9.22
N ALA A 73 -5.81 6.95 8.23
CA ALA A 73 -5.27 6.43 6.98
C ALA A 73 -3.82 6.91 6.76
N CYS A 74 -3.09 6.18 5.92
CA CYS A 74 -1.81 6.58 5.35
C CYS A 74 -1.98 6.85 3.86
N VAL A 75 -1.31 7.89 3.37
CA VAL A 75 -1.35 8.29 1.95
C VAL A 75 0.08 8.36 1.44
N GLY A 76 0.43 7.49 0.49
CA GLY A 76 1.78 7.37 -0.04
C GLY A 76 1.90 7.92 -1.46
N LEU A 77 2.96 8.68 -1.74
CA LEU A 77 3.35 9.09 -3.09
C LEU A 77 4.37 8.10 -3.66
N ALA A 78 4.01 7.40 -4.73
CA ALA A 78 4.90 6.46 -5.39
C ALA A 78 6.09 7.16 -6.06
N HIS A 79 7.27 6.55 -5.94
CA HIS A 79 8.53 7.13 -6.42
C HIS A 79 8.60 7.26 -7.95
N VAL A 80 8.16 6.22 -8.67
CA VAL A 80 8.34 6.14 -10.14
C VAL A 80 7.16 6.74 -10.88
N SER A 81 5.94 6.30 -10.58
CA SER A 81 4.75 6.75 -11.30
C SER A 81 4.25 8.13 -10.87
N GLY A 82 4.57 8.57 -9.65
CA GLY A 82 3.94 9.74 -9.05
C GLY A 82 2.46 9.54 -8.69
N ASN A 83 1.94 8.31 -8.74
CA ASN A 83 0.60 7.98 -8.27
C ASN A 83 0.51 8.12 -6.74
N VAL A 84 -0.69 8.41 -6.24
CA VAL A 84 -0.98 8.38 -4.81
C VAL A 84 -1.69 7.08 -4.46
N TYR A 85 -1.16 6.37 -3.48
CA TYR A 85 -1.74 5.15 -2.93
C TYR A 85 -2.36 5.43 -1.57
N LEU A 86 -3.55 4.88 -1.35
CA LEU A 86 -4.25 4.98 -0.08
C LEU A 86 -4.06 3.68 0.70
N GLY A 87 -3.65 3.80 1.96
CA GLY A 87 -3.61 2.74 2.95
C GLY A 87 -4.61 3.03 4.04
N LEU A 88 -5.74 2.33 4.02
CA LEU A 88 -6.77 2.45 5.04
C LEU A 88 -6.55 1.38 6.10
N ARG A 89 -7.01 1.60 7.34
CA ARG A 89 -7.16 0.49 8.28
C ARG A 89 -8.11 -0.54 7.70
N LEU A 90 -7.65 -1.79 7.59
CA LEU A 90 -8.47 -2.90 7.10
C LEU A 90 -8.78 -3.85 8.28
N ASP A 91 -10.05 -3.98 8.61
CA ASP A 91 -10.52 -4.91 9.62
C ASP A 91 -10.91 -6.24 8.98
N LEU A 92 -10.20 -7.30 9.35
CA LEU A 92 -10.37 -8.65 8.87
C LEU A 92 -10.90 -9.57 9.99
N GLY A 93 -11.62 -9.00 10.96
CA GLY A 93 -12.24 -9.74 12.07
C GLY A 93 -11.25 -9.96 13.21
N ALA A 94 -10.67 -11.15 13.32
CA ALA A 94 -9.69 -11.45 14.37
C ALA A 94 -8.35 -10.72 14.16
N ARG A 95 -8.15 -10.14 12.98
CA ARG A 95 -6.95 -9.40 12.59
C ARG A 95 -7.37 -8.04 12.05
N SER A 96 -6.70 -6.98 12.48
CA SER A 96 -6.76 -5.67 11.81
C SER A 96 -5.39 -5.31 11.27
N LEU A 97 -5.32 -4.89 10.00
CA LEU A 97 -4.11 -4.41 9.36
C LEU A 97 -3.98 -2.91 9.57
N ALA A 98 -2.78 -2.49 9.94
CA ALA A 98 -2.47 -1.07 10.09
C ALA A 98 -2.47 -0.36 8.71
N PRO A 99 -2.80 0.94 8.66
CA PRO A 99 -2.79 1.73 7.43
C PRO A 99 -1.50 1.61 6.61
N GLU A 100 -0.34 1.53 7.26
CA GLU A 100 0.98 1.38 6.63
C GLU A 100 1.13 0.02 5.93
N GLN A 101 0.61 -1.05 6.55
CA GLN A 101 0.60 -2.38 5.96
C GLN A 101 -0.28 -2.40 4.71
N VAL A 102 -1.47 -1.80 4.78
CA VAL A 102 -2.40 -1.71 3.65
C VAL A 102 -1.84 -0.82 2.54
N LEU A 103 -1.19 0.29 2.88
CA LEU A 103 -0.52 1.17 1.92
C LEU A 103 0.51 0.39 1.11
N LEU A 104 1.41 -0.34 1.78
CA LEU A 104 2.47 -1.09 1.11
C LEU A 104 1.94 -2.28 0.33
N GLY A 105 0.97 -3.04 0.86
CA GLY A 105 0.32 -4.10 0.10
C GLY A 105 -0.37 -3.59 -1.17
N ASN A 106 -1.05 -2.44 -1.09
CA ASN A 106 -1.70 -1.81 -2.24
C ASN A 106 -0.67 -1.35 -3.28
N LEU A 107 0.37 -0.66 -2.84
CA LEU A 107 1.47 -0.20 -3.66
C LEU A 107 2.18 -1.36 -4.38
N PHE A 108 2.51 -2.43 -3.66
CA PHE A 108 3.18 -3.59 -4.24
C PHE A 108 2.30 -4.38 -5.20
N SER A 109 0.98 -4.45 -4.94
CA SER A 109 0.04 -5.08 -5.87
C SER A 109 -0.04 -4.37 -7.24
N HIS A 110 0.42 -3.12 -7.30
CA HIS A 110 0.52 -2.33 -8.53
C HIS A 110 1.92 -2.30 -9.14
N GLY A 111 2.89 -3.02 -8.56
CA GLY A 111 4.25 -3.13 -9.08
C GLY A 111 5.13 -1.90 -8.82
N GLU A 112 4.74 -1.03 -7.89
CA GLU A 112 5.54 0.13 -7.50
C GLU A 112 6.68 -0.27 -6.57
N ILE A 113 7.89 0.18 -6.85
CA ILE A 113 9.10 -0.23 -6.11
C ILE A 113 9.39 0.60 -4.86
N GLY A 114 8.72 1.74 -4.69
CA GLY A 114 9.08 2.69 -3.64
C GLY A 114 8.14 3.86 -3.47
N LEU A 115 8.34 4.58 -2.37
CA LEU A 115 7.62 5.78 -1.95
C LEU A 115 8.58 6.97 -1.81
N ASP A 116 8.17 8.14 -2.29
CA ASP A 116 8.85 9.43 -2.06
C ASP A 116 8.39 10.07 -0.74
N ALA A 117 7.11 9.89 -0.38
CA ALA A 117 6.53 10.44 0.84
C ALA A 117 5.36 9.60 1.34
N ILE A 118 5.13 9.64 2.65
CA ILE A 118 3.92 9.14 3.32
C ILE A 118 3.36 10.26 4.20
N ALA A 119 2.08 10.56 4.04
CA ALA A 119 1.31 11.38 4.96
C ALA A 119 0.46 10.51 5.87
N SER A 120 0.54 10.77 7.18
CA SER A 120 -0.24 10.07 8.21
C SER A 120 -0.53 11.00 9.39
N PRO A 121 -1.70 10.90 10.04
CA PRO A 121 -1.99 11.66 11.25
C PRO A 121 -1.10 11.26 12.45
N LYS A 122 -0.49 10.07 12.40
CA LYS A 122 0.33 9.50 13.48
C LYS A 122 1.74 9.21 12.97
N LEU A 123 2.68 9.05 13.90
CA LEU A 123 3.98 8.46 13.58
C LEU A 123 3.81 6.94 13.44
N PRO A 124 4.61 6.27 12.58
CA PRO A 124 4.53 4.83 12.44
C PRO A 124 5.08 4.16 13.71
N ASP A 125 4.46 3.05 14.10
CA ASP A 125 4.97 2.21 15.18
C ASP A 125 6.17 1.34 14.73
N ASP A 126 6.73 0.55 15.64
CA ASP A 126 7.90 -0.30 15.37
C ASP A 126 7.62 -1.34 14.27
N GLN A 127 6.40 -1.88 14.21
CA GLN A 127 6.03 -2.88 13.19
C GLN A 127 5.95 -2.23 11.81
N ALA A 128 5.33 -1.05 11.72
CA ALA A 128 5.27 -0.26 10.51
C ALA A 128 6.68 0.19 10.07
N CYS A 129 7.54 0.63 10.99
CA CYS A 129 8.93 0.98 10.68
C CYS A 129 9.71 -0.20 10.11
N SER A 130 9.54 -1.39 10.71
CA SER A 130 10.14 -2.63 10.23
C SER A 130 9.71 -2.96 8.80
N LEU A 131 8.42 -2.83 8.48
CA LEU A 131 7.91 -3.06 7.13
C LEU A 131 8.39 -1.99 6.14
N LEU A 132 8.34 -0.72 6.52
CA LEU A 132 8.79 0.40 5.69
C LEU A 132 10.28 0.31 5.35
N ALA A 133 11.11 -0.22 6.26
CA ALA A 133 12.53 -0.45 6.03
C ALA A 133 12.83 -1.43 4.88
N GLU A 134 11.83 -2.20 4.43
CA GLU A 134 11.96 -3.10 3.28
C GLU A 134 11.72 -2.43 1.92
N VAL A 135 11.20 -1.20 1.92
CA VAL A 135 10.92 -0.41 0.72
C VAL A 135 12.25 0.10 0.14
N ALA A 136 12.46 -0.04 -1.17
CA ALA A 136 13.74 0.30 -1.80
C ALA A 136 14.15 1.77 -1.61
N THR A 137 13.17 2.68 -1.51
CA THR A 137 13.39 4.12 -1.31
C THR A 137 13.37 4.56 0.14
N TYR A 138 13.35 3.64 1.11
CA TYR A 138 13.30 3.95 2.54
C TYR A 138 14.32 5.01 3.00
N PRO A 139 15.60 5.01 2.53
CA PRO A 139 16.57 6.04 2.95
C PRO A 139 16.21 7.48 2.55
N SER A 140 15.39 7.64 1.53
CA SER A 140 14.91 8.93 1.02
C SER A 140 13.45 9.20 1.32
N LEU A 141 12.76 8.27 1.99
CA LEU A 141 11.35 8.36 2.30
C LEU A 141 11.08 9.53 3.26
N ARG A 142 10.10 10.36 2.92
CA ARG A 142 9.66 11.47 3.76
C ARG A 142 8.39 11.11 4.52
N TRP A 143 8.30 11.48 5.79
CA TRP A 143 7.13 11.27 6.63
C TRP A 143 6.51 12.62 6.96
N LEU A 144 5.29 12.83 6.49
CA LEU A 144 4.52 14.04 6.68
C LEU A 144 3.49 13.77 7.78
N CYS A 145 3.59 14.50 8.90
CA CYS A 145 2.71 14.28 10.04
C CYS A 145 2.28 15.61 10.68
N SER A 146 0.98 15.79 10.91
CA SER A 146 0.41 17.01 11.50
C SER A 146 0.80 17.17 12.98
N SER A 147 1.01 16.07 13.69
CA SER A 147 1.30 16.09 15.14
C SER A 147 2.73 16.54 15.45
N ALA A 148 3.67 16.28 14.54
CA ALA A 148 5.08 16.66 14.69
C ALA A 148 5.30 18.19 14.68
N GLN A 149 4.38 18.96 14.10
CA GLN A 149 4.51 20.42 14.01
C GLN A 149 4.18 21.17 15.32
N ARG A 150 3.71 20.51 16.37
CA ARG A 150 3.25 21.18 17.61
C ARG A 150 4.26 21.22 18.76
N SER A 151 5.40 20.55 18.71
CA SER A 151 6.35 20.49 19.84
C SER A 151 7.71 21.16 19.65
N GLU A 152 7.99 21.77 18.50
CA GLU A 152 9.18 22.61 18.36
C GLU A 152 8.82 24.08 18.50
N ALA A 153 9.24 24.68 19.61
CA ALA A 153 9.29 26.13 19.77
C ALA A 153 10.06 26.71 18.57
N VAL A 154 9.35 27.50 17.78
CA VAL A 154 9.77 28.08 16.50
C VAL A 154 11.15 28.73 16.61
N ALA A 155 12.20 28.02 16.18
CA ALA A 155 13.37 28.69 15.64
C ALA A 155 12.92 29.37 14.32
N PRO A 156 13.32 30.63 14.07
CA PRO A 156 12.84 31.39 12.92
C PRO A 156 13.18 30.65 11.64
N SER A 157 12.15 30.13 10.97
CA SER A 157 12.25 29.48 9.69
C SER A 157 12.78 30.49 8.67
N LEU A 158 13.96 30.19 8.10
CA LEU A 158 14.40 30.87 6.89
C LEU A 158 13.31 30.65 5.82
N PRO A 159 12.96 31.67 5.04
CA PRO A 159 11.96 31.52 3.98
C PRO A 159 12.51 30.56 2.94
N VAL A 160 12.08 29.30 3.00
CA VAL A 160 12.27 28.36 1.89
C VAL A 160 11.38 28.86 0.78
N THR A 161 11.96 29.63 -0.13
CA THR A 161 11.32 30.00 -1.38
C THR A 161 11.16 28.71 -2.18
N LEU A 162 10.02 28.04 -2.02
CA LEU A 162 9.63 26.93 -2.87
C LEU A 162 9.44 27.52 -4.27
N GLN A 163 10.45 27.39 -5.11
CA GLN A 163 10.26 27.66 -6.53
C GLN A 163 9.21 26.67 -7.05
N PRO A 164 8.25 27.12 -7.87
CA PRO A 164 7.27 26.22 -8.47
C PRO A 164 8.03 25.10 -9.20
N GLU A 165 7.91 23.87 -8.71
CA GLU A 165 8.56 22.74 -9.33
C GLU A 165 8.00 22.57 -10.73
N LYS A 166 8.89 22.46 -11.71
CA LYS A 166 8.50 22.21 -13.10
C LYS A 166 7.78 20.86 -13.14
N PRO A 167 6.57 20.76 -13.74
CA PRO A 167 5.86 19.49 -13.84
C PRO A 167 6.78 18.45 -14.52
N ARG A 168 6.96 17.30 -13.86
CA ARG A 168 7.82 16.22 -14.33
C ARG A 168 7.30 15.70 -15.67
N GLN A 169 8.19 15.54 -16.64
CA GLN A 169 7.89 14.85 -17.90
C GLN A 169 8.28 13.37 -17.79
N VAL A 170 7.60 12.51 -18.55
CA VAL A 170 7.95 11.08 -18.63
C VAL A 170 9.40 10.95 -19.12
N GLY A 171 10.26 10.36 -18.29
CA GLY A 171 11.71 10.26 -18.55
C GLY A 171 12.59 11.17 -17.69
N ASP A 172 12.00 12.08 -16.91
CA ASP A 172 12.77 12.87 -15.95
C ASP A 172 13.33 11.97 -14.85
N ILE A 173 14.66 11.89 -14.77
CA ILE A 173 15.36 11.19 -13.70
C ILE A 173 15.25 12.03 -12.43
N VAL A 174 14.53 11.53 -11.43
CA VAL A 174 14.45 12.14 -10.11
C VAL A 174 15.83 12.10 -9.48
N LYS A 175 16.48 13.28 -9.36
CA LYS A 175 17.76 13.36 -8.67
C LYS A 175 17.51 13.08 -7.18
N PRO A 176 18.29 12.18 -6.54
CA PRO A 176 18.13 11.90 -5.12
C PRO A 176 18.22 13.19 -4.32
N VAL A 177 17.31 13.34 -3.36
CA VAL A 177 17.21 14.52 -2.48
C VAL A 177 18.58 14.76 -1.85
N ARG A 178 19.09 15.99 -1.98
CA ARG A 178 20.38 16.36 -1.38
C ARG A 178 20.30 16.10 0.12
N ARG A 179 21.27 15.35 0.67
CA ARG A 179 21.41 14.96 2.08
C ARG A 179 21.16 16.11 3.09
N ARG A 180 21.37 17.36 2.67
CA ARG A 180 21.11 18.58 3.46
C ARG A 180 19.63 18.86 3.75
N LEU A 181 18.69 18.37 2.91
CA LEU A 181 17.24 18.50 3.11
C LEU A 181 16.67 17.40 4.04
N LEU A 182 17.35 16.25 4.16
CA LEU A 182 16.98 15.23 5.16
C LEU A 182 17.23 15.73 6.59
N ASN A 183 18.16 16.66 6.78
CA ASN A 183 18.39 17.32 8.07
C ASN A 183 17.21 18.21 8.51
N THR A 184 16.26 18.52 7.61
CA THR A 184 15.07 19.32 7.91
C THR A 184 13.95 18.48 8.55
N TYR A 185 14.08 17.15 8.59
CA TYR A 185 13.10 16.23 9.17
C TYR A 185 13.75 15.31 10.22
N PRO A 186 14.15 15.86 11.39
CA PRO A 186 14.93 15.13 12.40
C PRO A 186 14.26 13.86 12.92
N ALA A 187 12.93 13.81 12.99
CA ALA A 187 12.17 12.63 13.42
C ALA A 187 12.48 11.38 12.58
N LEU A 188 12.70 11.53 11.26
CA LEU A 188 13.07 10.40 10.41
C LEU A 188 14.51 9.96 10.63
N ARG A 189 15.44 10.86 10.97
CA ARG A 189 16.83 10.46 11.24
C ARG A 189 16.93 9.55 12.46
N ASP A 190 16.12 9.81 13.48
CA ASP A 190 16.06 8.99 14.69
C ASP A 190 15.28 7.69 14.47
N MET A 191 14.32 7.67 13.53
CA MET A 191 13.51 6.49 13.18
C MET A 191 14.12 5.58 12.10
N ILE A 192 14.85 6.13 11.12
CA ILE A 192 15.52 5.40 10.03
C ILE A 192 16.63 4.48 10.57
N GLY A 193 17.03 4.68 11.83
CA GLY A 193 18.05 3.88 12.48
C GLY A 193 19.45 4.13 11.90
N ASP A 194 20.36 3.20 12.18
CA ASP A 194 21.73 3.28 11.69
C ASP A 194 21.74 3.26 10.14
N PRO A 195 22.29 4.28 9.46
CA PRO A 195 22.43 4.28 8.00
C PRO A 195 23.33 3.15 7.48
N SER A 196 24.05 2.43 8.34
CA SER A 196 24.74 1.20 7.97
C SER A 196 23.83 -0.03 7.89
N ARG A 197 22.58 0.06 8.36
CA ARG A 197 21.63 -1.05 8.34
C ARG A 197 21.24 -1.34 6.90
N LYS A 198 21.26 -2.61 6.53
CA LYS A 198 20.95 -3.05 5.18
C LYS A 198 19.44 -2.89 4.95
N HIS A 199 19.04 -1.89 4.19
CA HIS A 199 17.63 -1.71 3.81
C HIS A 199 17.20 -2.85 2.87
N GLY A 200 15.92 -3.17 2.92
CA GLY A 200 15.36 -4.17 2.02
C GLY A 200 15.30 -3.68 0.58
N ASN A 201 14.99 -4.61 -0.30
CA ASN A 201 14.86 -4.34 -1.72
C ASN A 201 13.59 -4.98 -2.29
N CYS A 202 12.47 -4.82 -1.58
CA CYS A 202 11.19 -5.36 -1.98
C CYS A 202 10.87 -4.95 -3.43
N LEU A 203 10.44 -5.92 -4.25
CA LEU A 203 10.16 -5.80 -5.70
C LEU A 203 11.31 -5.43 -6.64
N GLN A 204 12.54 -5.23 -6.13
CA GLN A 204 13.74 -5.15 -6.98
C GLN A 204 14.66 -6.38 -6.81
N HIS A 205 14.19 -7.40 -6.11
CA HIS A 205 14.88 -8.69 -6.04
C HIS A 205 14.76 -9.44 -7.38
N ALA A 206 15.75 -10.29 -7.69
CA ALA A 206 15.85 -10.98 -8.98
C ALA A 206 14.61 -11.82 -9.36
N SER A 207 13.83 -12.27 -8.37
CA SER A 207 12.62 -13.06 -8.58
C SER A 207 11.40 -12.24 -9.05
N PHE A 208 11.46 -10.90 -8.90
CA PHE A 208 10.38 -10.01 -9.32
C PHE A 208 10.44 -9.73 -10.82
N ILE A 209 9.99 -10.72 -11.62
CA ILE A 209 9.92 -10.64 -13.07
C ILE A 209 8.49 -10.84 -13.59
N HIS A 210 8.28 -10.54 -14.87
CA HIS A 210 7.03 -10.87 -15.55
C HIS A 210 6.93 -12.39 -15.74
N TYR A 211 5.79 -12.96 -15.37
CA TYR A 211 5.46 -14.36 -15.59
C TYR A 211 4.09 -14.40 -16.25
N ASP A 212 3.96 -15.19 -17.31
CA ASP A 212 2.68 -15.39 -17.99
C ASP A 212 1.77 -16.30 -17.17
N LEU A 213 0.48 -15.99 -17.15
CA LEU A 213 -0.54 -16.90 -16.64
C LEU A 213 -0.64 -18.13 -17.55
N ARG A 214 -0.71 -19.31 -16.94
CA ARG A 214 -0.83 -20.60 -17.64
C ARG A 214 -2.13 -21.30 -17.23
N GLY A 215 -2.69 -22.09 -18.14
CA GLY A 215 -3.93 -22.84 -17.93
C GLY A 215 -4.93 -22.62 -19.05
N ASP A 216 -5.85 -23.57 -19.21
CA ASP A 216 -6.98 -23.50 -20.15
C ASP A 216 -8.30 -23.17 -19.43
N THR A 217 -8.33 -23.34 -18.11
CA THR A 217 -9.48 -23.07 -17.24
C THR A 217 -9.22 -21.92 -16.26
N LEU A 218 -10.29 -21.33 -15.70
CA LEU A 218 -10.17 -20.26 -14.70
C LEU A 218 -9.50 -20.77 -13.42
N GLU A 219 -9.76 -22.03 -13.04
CA GLU A 219 -9.14 -22.72 -11.92
C GLU A 219 -7.62 -22.89 -12.12
N GLU A 220 -7.18 -23.24 -13.33
CA GLU A 220 -5.76 -23.32 -13.66
C GLU A 220 -5.10 -21.94 -13.69
N TYR A 221 -5.78 -20.91 -14.19
CA TYR A 221 -5.29 -19.53 -14.11
C TYR A 221 -5.16 -19.06 -12.65
N GLN A 222 -6.10 -19.40 -11.77
CA GLN A 222 -6.02 -19.12 -10.34
C GLN A 222 -4.80 -19.81 -9.70
N ALA A 223 -4.59 -21.09 -9.99
CA ALA A 223 -3.42 -21.83 -9.53
C ALA A 223 -2.11 -21.25 -10.08
N SER A 224 -2.08 -20.85 -11.35
CA SER A 224 -0.93 -20.17 -11.95
C SER A 224 -0.65 -18.83 -11.27
N ALA A 225 -1.68 -18.03 -10.98
CA ALA A 225 -1.54 -16.76 -10.27
C ALA A 225 -0.96 -16.94 -8.86
N ALA A 226 -1.41 -17.95 -8.11
CA ALA A 226 -0.86 -18.26 -6.79
C ALA A 226 0.63 -18.65 -6.85
N ARG A 227 1.03 -19.45 -7.85
CA ARG A 227 2.45 -19.81 -8.07
C ARG A 227 3.30 -18.61 -8.46
N ILE A 228 2.79 -17.74 -9.33
CA ILE A 228 3.48 -16.50 -9.72
C ILE A 228 3.66 -15.59 -8.52
N ALA A 229 2.63 -15.44 -7.68
CA ALA A 229 2.71 -14.68 -6.45
C ALA A 229 3.78 -15.25 -5.50
N ALA A 230 3.86 -16.58 -5.35
CA ALA A 230 4.91 -17.21 -4.53
C ALA A 230 6.32 -16.97 -5.09
N LYS A 231 6.49 -16.94 -6.42
CA LYS A 231 7.76 -16.59 -7.08
C LYS A 231 8.14 -15.11 -6.92
N ARG A 232 7.15 -14.22 -6.79
CA ARG A 232 7.31 -12.77 -6.61
C ARG A 232 7.39 -12.33 -5.15
N ALA A 233 7.07 -13.21 -4.22
CA ALA A 233 7.12 -12.92 -2.80
C ALA A 233 8.52 -12.52 -2.33
N TYR A 234 8.54 -11.69 -1.30
CA TYR A 234 9.73 -11.06 -0.78
C TYR A 234 10.06 -11.59 0.62
N ALA A 235 11.20 -12.27 0.72
CA ALA A 235 11.72 -12.82 1.96
C ALA A 235 13.21 -12.48 2.10
N PRO A 236 13.56 -11.39 2.83
CA PRO A 236 14.95 -10.94 2.92
C PRO A 236 15.82 -11.89 3.76
N VAL A 237 15.20 -12.64 4.68
CA VAL A 237 15.81 -13.79 5.33
C VAL A 237 15.48 -15.00 4.46
N SER A 238 16.48 -15.82 4.11
CA SER A 238 16.35 -17.00 3.24
C SER A 238 15.37 -18.02 3.82
N ARG A 239 14.07 -17.76 3.68
CA ARG A 239 12.95 -18.61 4.04
C ARG A 239 12.13 -18.91 2.78
N PRO A 240 11.38 -20.02 2.75
CA PRO A 240 10.47 -20.29 1.66
C PRO A 240 9.46 -19.15 1.53
N THR A 241 9.00 -18.91 0.29
CA THR A 241 8.07 -17.83 -0.02
C THR A 241 6.73 -18.38 -0.47
N ALA A 242 5.65 -17.79 0.03
CA ALA A 242 4.29 -18.21 -0.29
C ALA A 242 3.53 -17.20 -1.17
N GLY A 243 2.46 -17.67 -1.79
CA GLY A 243 1.60 -16.88 -2.67
C GLY A 243 0.15 -17.33 -2.58
N CYS A 244 -0.79 -16.40 -2.75
CA CYS A 244 -2.22 -16.69 -2.73
C CYS A 244 -2.94 -16.03 -3.91
N ALA A 245 -3.98 -16.68 -4.43
CA ALA A 245 -4.89 -16.12 -5.41
C ALA A 245 -6.35 -16.35 -5.03
N LEU A 246 -7.13 -15.28 -5.05
CA LEU A 246 -8.57 -15.23 -4.79
C LEU A 246 -9.32 -15.17 -6.11
N LYS A 247 -10.38 -15.97 -6.22
CA LYS A 247 -11.35 -15.92 -7.32
C LYS A 247 -12.62 -15.22 -6.84
N THR A 248 -13.13 -14.31 -7.66
CA THR A 248 -14.42 -13.64 -7.47
C THR A 248 -15.17 -13.63 -8.79
N GLU A 249 -16.42 -13.15 -8.79
CA GLU A 249 -17.18 -12.91 -10.03
C GLU A 249 -16.54 -11.82 -10.91
N ALA A 250 -15.77 -10.90 -10.32
CA ALA A 250 -15.14 -9.78 -11.02
C ALA A 250 -13.76 -10.13 -11.60
N GLY A 251 -13.17 -11.26 -11.22
CA GLY A 251 -11.85 -11.69 -11.67
C GLY A 251 -10.98 -12.30 -10.58
N LEU A 252 -9.66 -12.36 -10.86
CA LEU A 252 -8.63 -12.93 -9.99
C LEU A 252 -7.83 -11.83 -9.30
N PHE A 253 -7.53 -12.03 -8.02
CA PHE A 253 -6.69 -11.16 -7.20
C PHE A 253 -5.60 -11.99 -6.56
N SER A 254 -4.34 -11.55 -6.63
CA SER A 254 -3.21 -12.30 -6.09
C SER A 254 -2.42 -11.49 -5.08
N GLY A 255 -1.91 -12.16 -4.06
CA GLY A 255 -1.06 -11.59 -3.03
C GLY A 255 0.22 -12.39 -2.87
N SER A 256 1.34 -11.69 -2.88
CA SER A 256 2.67 -12.27 -2.60
C SER A 256 3.02 -11.97 -1.15
N GLU A 257 3.60 -12.92 -0.44
CA GLU A 257 4.13 -12.69 0.90
C GLU A 257 5.12 -11.52 0.92
N VAL A 258 5.05 -10.68 1.97
CA VAL A 258 6.04 -9.64 2.24
C VAL A 258 6.56 -9.84 3.65
N ALA A 259 7.72 -10.47 3.76
CA ALA A 259 8.44 -10.62 5.01
C ALA A 259 9.29 -9.39 5.32
N THR A 260 9.66 -9.23 6.59
CA THR A 260 10.61 -8.22 7.04
C THR A 260 11.84 -8.90 7.64
N GLN A 261 12.98 -8.20 7.65
CA GLN A 261 14.20 -8.69 8.27
C GLN A 261 14.04 -8.96 9.77
N THR A 262 13.15 -8.24 10.45
CA THR A 262 12.89 -8.41 11.88
C THR A 262 11.85 -9.51 12.17
N GLY A 263 11.14 -9.98 11.15
CA GLY A 263 9.97 -10.86 11.31
C GLY A 263 8.70 -10.15 11.79
N GLN A 264 8.73 -8.84 12.02
CA GLN A 264 7.58 -8.05 12.49
C GLN A 264 6.98 -7.19 11.38
N GLY A 265 5.66 -6.99 11.43
CA GLY A 265 4.93 -6.10 10.52
C GLY A 265 4.76 -6.60 9.09
N GLY A 266 5.24 -7.80 8.78
CA GLY A 266 5.07 -8.44 7.47
C GLY A 266 3.59 -8.67 7.10
N LEU A 267 3.38 -9.07 5.85
CA LEU A 267 2.09 -9.41 5.29
C LEU A 267 2.09 -10.85 4.77
N THR A 268 1.07 -11.61 5.12
CA THR A 268 0.86 -12.94 4.55
C THR A 268 0.37 -12.84 3.10
N PRO A 269 0.49 -13.91 2.29
CA PRO A 269 -0.04 -13.92 0.94
C PRO A 269 -1.54 -13.61 0.86
N LEU A 270 -2.34 -14.15 1.79
CA LEU A 270 -3.78 -13.87 1.82
C LEU A 270 -4.06 -12.42 2.19
N GLU A 271 -3.36 -11.85 3.18
CA GLU A 271 -3.52 -10.43 3.55
C GLU A 271 -3.22 -9.51 2.35
N CYS A 272 -2.15 -9.77 1.60
CA CYS A 272 -1.83 -9.05 0.37
C CYS A 272 -2.93 -9.21 -0.71
N ALA A 273 -3.50 -10.40 -0.87
CA ALA A 273 -4.57 -10.65 -1.84
C ALA A 273 -5.87 -9.92 -1.44
N LEU A 274 -6.19 -9.88 -0.15
CA LEU A 274 -7.33 -9.15 0.41
C LEU A 274 -7.16 -7.63 0.29
N ILE A 275 -5.94 -7.12 0.45
CA ILE A 275 -5.62 -5.71 0.17
C ILE A 275 -5.87 -5.39 -1.31
N SER A 276 -5.41 -6.25 -2.23
CA SER A 276 -5.66 -6.08 -3.67
C SER A 276 -7.16 -6.12 -4.01
N LEU A 277 -7.91 -7.04 -3.39
CA LEU A 277 -9.37 -7.13 -3.50
C LEU A 277 -10.05 -5.83 -3.04
N GLY A 278 -9.66 -5.31 -1.87
CA GLY A 278 -10.17 -4.06 -1.32
C GLY A 278 -9.81 -2.84 -2.15
N ALA A 279 -8.60 -2.80 -2.72
CA ALA A 279 -8.14 -1.73 -3.61
C ALA A 279 -8.95 -1.61 -4.90
N ASN A 280 -9.60 -2.70 -5.33
CA ASN A 280 -10.54 -2.74 -6.45
C ASN A 280 -12.00 -2.61 -6.01
N GLY A 281 -12.21 -2.21 -4.74
CA GLY A 281 -13.52 -1.99 -4.15
C GLY A 281 -14.35 -3.27 -4.08
N LEU A 282 -13.76 -4.43 -3.79
CA LEU A 282 -14.52 -5.65 -3.57
C LEU A 282 -14.60 -6.01 -2.09
N ASP A 283 -15.60 -6.82 -1.75
CA ASP A 283 -15.93 -7.23 -0.38
C ASP A 283 -15.42 -8.66 -0.15
N CYS A 284 -14.97 -9.00 1.05
CA CYS A 284 -14.45 -10.35 1.32
C CYS A 284 -15.52 -11.43 1.10
N MET A 285 -16.80 -11.08 1.26
CA MET A 285 -17.95 -11.95 0.94
C MET A 285 -18.10 -12.29 -0.56
N SER A 286 -17.37 -11.60 -1.46
CA SER A 286 -17.37 -11.89 -2.91
C SER A 286 -16.36 -12.97 -3.32
N ILE A 287 -15.56 -13.46 -2.37
CA ILE A 287 -14.58 -14.51 -2.62
C ILE A 287 -15.31 -15.83 -2.84
N LEU A 288 -15.14 -16.40 -4.03
CA LEU A 288 -15.70 -17.69 -4.46
C LEU A 288 -14.78 -18.86 -4.13
N SER A 289 -13.46 -18.67 -4.19
CA SER A 289 -12.44 -19.67 -3.82
C SER A 289 -11.08 -19.00 -3.60
N ALA A 290 -10.20 -19.67 -2.87
CA ALA A 290 -8.81 -19.29 -2.70
C ALA A 290 -7.87 -20.45 -3.02
N VAL A 291 -6.76 -20.15 -3.70
CA VAL A 291 -5.66 -21.09 -3.94
C VAL A 291 -4.40 -20.54 -3.29
N TRP A 292 -3.73 -21.38 -2.50
CA TRP A 292 -2.50 -21.07 -1.78
C TRP A 292 -1.34 -21.91 -2.30
N CYS A 293 -0.23 -21.28 -2.67
CA CYS A 293 0.95 -21.97 -3.18
C CYS A 293 1.92 -22.28 -2.05
N GLN A 294 2.12 -23.57 -1.77
CA GLN A 294 2.97 -24.05 -0.70
C GLN A 294 4.35 -24.44 -1.23
N PRO A 295 5.41 -23.66 -0.97
CA PRO A 295 6.74 -23.91 -1.54
C PRO A 295 7.45 -25.12 -0.92
N SER A 296 7.12 -25.48 0.32
CA SER A 296 7.81 -26.49 1.12
C SER A 296 6.94 -26.94 2.29
N ASP A 297 7.35 -28.01 2.97
CA ASP A 297 6.73 -28.49 4.21
C ASP A 297 7.41 -27.93 5.47
N GLU A 298 8.07 -26.77 5.37
CA GLU A 298 8.63 -26.10 6.53
C GLU A 298 7.54 -25.67 7.50
N GLN A 299 7.78 -25.87 8.80
CA GLN A 299 6.79 -25.61 9.86
C GLN A 299 6.26 -24.17 9.82
N SER A 300 7.12 -23.19 9.55
CA SER A 300 6.74 -21.77 9.45
C SER A 300 5.75 -21.49 8.30
N ILE A 301 5.88 -22.20 7.19
CA ILE A 301 4.98 -22.13 6.03
C ILE A 301 3.65 -22.80 6.35
N LEU A 302 3.68 -23.93 7.03
CA LEU A 302 2.46 -24.63 7.48
C LEU A 302 1.65 -23.78 8.47
N GLU A 303 2.31 -23.12 9.41
CA GLU A 303 1.69 -22.19 10.37
C GLU A 303 1.07 -20.99 9.67
N MET A 304 1.78 -20.36 8.72
CA MET A 304 1.25 -19.26 7.93
C MET A 304 0.04 -19.68 7.08
N ARG A 305 0.08 -20.86 6.48
CA ARG A 305 -1.03 -21.42 5.71
C ARG A 305 -2.26 -21.65 6.59
N GLU A 306 -2.08 -22.17 7.79
CA GLU A 306 -3.19 -22.43 8.72
C GLU A 306 -3.79 -21.12 9.24
N TYR A 307 -2.94 -20.11 9.49
CA TYR A 307 -3.37 -18.75 9.78
C TYR A 307 -4.23 -18.18 8.64
N ASP A 308 -3.75 -18.24 7.39
CA ASP A 308 -4.48 -17.75 6.22
C ASP A 308 -5.80 -18.51 6.02
N ARG A 309 -5.82 -19.84 6.19
CA ARG A 309 -7.03 -20.66 6.13
C ARG A 309 -8.06 -20.22 7.17
N SER A 310 -7.62 -20.03 8.41
CA SER A 310 -8.49 -19.60 9.52
C SER A 310 -9.04 -18.20 9.25
N LEU A 311 -8.21 -17.28 8.75
CA LEU A 311 -8.61 -15.93 8.37
C LEU A 311 -9.65 -15.94 7.24
N LEU A 312 -9.43 -16.71 6.17
CA LEU A 312 -10.41 -16.83 5.08
C LEU A 312 -11.72 -17.40 5.59
N THR A 313 -11.68 -18.44 6.43
CA THR A 313 -12.88 -19.08 6.98
C THR A 313 -13.72 -18.10 7.79
N ALA A 314 -13.08 -17.19 8.54
CA ALA A 314 -13.78 -16.14 9.28
C ALA A 314 -14.44 -15.09 8.36
N LEU A 315 -13.82 -14.78 7.21
CA LEU A 315 -14.26 -13.73 6.28
C LEU A 315 -15.24 -14.21 5.21
N SER A 316 -15.05 -15.42 4.70
CA SER A 316 -15.87 -16.06 3.67
C SER A 316 -15.97 -17.57 3.96
N PRO A 317 -16.84 -18.00 4.89
CA PRO A 317 -16.90 -19.39 5.38
C PRO A 317 -17.18 -20.44 4.30
N ASN A 318 -17.76 -20.03 3.18
CA ASN A 318 -18.14 -20.91 2.08
C ASN A 318 -17.07 -20.98 0.97
N ALA A 319 -16.01 -20.18 1.04
CA ALA A 319 -14.95 -20.20 0.03
C ALA A 319 -14.00 -21.39 0.30
N PRO A 320 -13.83 -22.33 -0.65
CA PRO A 320 -12.83 -23.37 -0.52
C PRO A 320 -11.42 -22.77 -0.49
N PHE A 321 -10.54 -23.41 0.28
CA PHE A 321 -9.13 -23.06 0.44
C PHE A 321 -8.27 -24.23 -0.04
N ASP A 322 -7.85 -24.16 -1.31
CA ASP A 322 -7.07 -25.20 -1.97
C ASP A 322 -5.57 -24.89 -1.93
N THR A 323 -4.75 -25.92 -2.03
CA THR A 323 -3.28 -25.80 -2.03
C THR A 323 -2.68 -26.34 -3.31
N VAL A 324 -1.67 -25.64 -3.84
CA VAL A 324 -0.90 -26.09 -5.00
C VAL A 324 0.59 -26.08 -4.70
N LEU A 325 1.34 -26.99 -5.32
CA LEU A 325 2.80 -27.01 -5.25
C LEU A 325 3.41 -26.02 -6.26
N PRO A 326 4.63 -25.50 -5.99
CA PRO A 326 5.42 -24.77 -6.96
C PRO A 326 5.72 -25.66 -8.17
N GLN A 327 5.75 -25.04 -9.36
CA GLN A 327 6.21 -25.64 -10.62
C GLN A 327 7.68 -25.32 -10.85
#